data_AF-A0A7X4IA25-F1
#
_entry.id   AF-A0A7X4IA25-F1
#
_cell.length_a   1.000
_cell.length_b   1.000
_cell.length_c   1.000
_cell.angle_alpha   90.00
_cell.angle_beta   90.00
_cell.angle_gamma   90.00
#
_symmetry.space_group_name_H-M   'P 1'
#
loop_
_entity.id
_entity.type
_entity.pdbx_description
1 polymer ?
#
loop_
_entity_poly.entity_id
_entity_poly.type
_entity_poly.pdbx_seq_one_letter_code
_entity_poly.pdbx_strand_id
1 'polypeptide(L)' 'MKKTVTKLICKFGAQLCAVAMVIAPLVSDICRNKYYQPEEPEGLAAFANKHRVS' A
#
# COMPACT_ATOMS: atom_id res chain seq x y z
N MET A 1 34.01 -9.80 -6.17
CA MET A 1 32.58 -9.42 -6.15
C MET A 1 31.69 -10.45 -5.44
N LYS A 2 31.63 -11.73 -5.89
CA LYS A 2 30.78 -12.76 -5.26
C LYS A 2 30.94 -12.90 -3.73
N LYS A 3 32.17 -12.99 -3.22
CA LYS A 3 32.42 -13.12 -1.76
C LYS A 3 31.93 -11.92 -0.94
N THR A 4 32.00 -10.71 -1.49
CA THR A 4 31.54 -9.48 -0.83
C THR A 4 30.02 -9.43 -0.76
N VAL A 5 29.36 -9.80 -1.85
CA VAL A 5 27.89 -9.90 -1.93
C VAL A 5 27.37 -10.97 -0.96
N THR A 6 28.01 -12.15 -0.90
CA THR A 6 27.63 -13.19 0.08
C THR A 6 27.78 -12.70 1.52
N LYS A 7 28.86 -11.99 1.86
CA LYS A 7 29.03 -11.39 3.19
C LYS A 7 27.94 -10.37 3.53
N LEU A 8 27.54 -9.55 2.57
CA LEU A 8 26.46 -8.57 2.74
C LEU A 8 25.11 -9.26 2.96
N ILE A 9 24.79 -10.28 2.17
CA ILE A 9 23.55 -11.05 2.31
C ILE A 9 23.52 -11.80 3.65
N CYS A 10 24.63 -12.41 4.08
CA CYS A 10 24.68 -13.06 5.38
C CYS A 10 24.55 -12.07 6.55
N LYS A 11 25.05 -10.84 6.40
CA LYS A 11 25.02 -9.82 7.46
C LYS A 11 23.67 -9.10 7.56
N PHE A 12 23.03 -8.82 6.42
CA PHE A 12 21.83 -7.98 6.35
C PHE A 12 20.60 -8.68 5.78
N GLY A 13 20.72 -9.92 5.29
CA GLY A 13 19.63 -10.63 4.61
C GLY A 13 18.38 -10.77 5.46
N ALA A 14 18.53 -11.10 6.74
CA ALA A 14 17.40 -11.17 7.67
C ALA A 14 16.71 -9.80 7.85
N GLN A 15 17.48 -8.71 7.93
CA GLN A 15 16.94 -7.35 8.04
C GLN A 15 16.24 -6.91 6.75
N LEU A 16 16.82 -7.23 5.58
CA LEU A 16 16.22 -6.96 4.28
C LEU A 16 14.91 -7.73 4.09
N CYS A 17 14.86 -9.00 4.50
CA CYS A 17 13.62 -9.80 4.47
C CYS A 17 12.57 -9.21 5.42
N ALA A 18 12.94 -8.81 6.64
CA ALA A 18 12.02 -8.19 7.58
C ALA A 18 11.44 -6.87 7.04
N VAL A 19 12.28 -6.03 6.44
CA VAL A 19 11.85 -4.78 5.79
C VAL A 19 10.90 -5.07 4.62
N ALA A 20 11.22 -6.07 3.78
CA ALA A 20 10.37 -6.45 2.67
C ALA A 20 8.97 -6.91 3.14
N MET A 21 8.89 -7.67 4.23
CA MET A 21 7.63 -8.11 4.82
C MET A 21 6.75 -6.94 5.30
N VAL A 22 7.36 -5.86 5.79
CA VAL A 22 6.63 -4.66 6.22
C VAL A 22 6.21 -3.80 5.02
N ILE A 23 7.05 -3.69 4.00
CA ILE A 23 6.76 -2.87 2.82
C ILE A 23 5.69 -3.50 1.93
N ALA A 24 5.66 -4.83 1.81
CA ALA A 24 4.72 -5.54 0.94
C ALA A 24 3.24 -5.13 1.12
N PRO A 25 2.65 -5.13 2.34
CA PRO A 25 1.27 -4.70 2.52
C PRO A 25 1.06 -3.21 2.25
N LEU A 26 2.04 -2.35 2.59
CA LEU A 26 1.94 -0.91 2.32
C LEU A 26 1.84 -0.60 0.83
N VAL A 27 2.55 -1.35 -0.01
CA VAL A 27 2.47 -1.20 -1.47
C VAL A 27 1.06 -1.55 -1.96
N SER A 28 0.46 -2.62 -1.47
CA SER A 28 -0.92 -3.00 -1.82
C SER A 28 -1.93 -1.91 -1.42
N ASP A 29 -1.81 -1.35 -0.22
CA ASP A 29 -2.70 -0.28 0.25
C ASP A 29 -2.53 1.03 -0.54
N ILE A 30 -1.29 1.41 -0.85
CA ILE A 30 -1.01 2.59 -1.67
C ILE A 30 -1.57 2.38 -3.08
N CYS A 31 -1.34 1.22 -3.68
CA CYS A 31 -1.87 0.90 -5.01
C CYS A 31 -3.41 0.92 -5.00
N ARG A 32 -4.04 0.35 -3.98
CA ARG A 32 -5.50 0.40 -3.82
C ARG A 32 -5.96 1.86 -3.71
N ASN A 33 -5.41 2.65 -2.80
CA ASN A 33 -5.87 4.03 -2.64
C ASN A 33 -5.61 4.93 -3.85
N LYS A 34 -4.56 4.65 -4.64
CA LYS A 34 -4.23 5.44 -5.84
C LYS A 34 -5.03 5.04 -7.07
N TYR A 35 -5.28 3.75 -7.26
CA TYR A 35 -5.80 3.22 -8.52
C TYR A 35 -7.18 2.58 -8.38
N TYR A 36 -7.56 2.15 -7.19
CA TYR A 36 -8.90 1.64 -6.92
C TYR A 36 -9.80 2.81 -6.54
N GLN A 37 -10.66 3.20 -7.48
CA GLN A 37 -11.79 4.06 -7.19
C GLN A 37 -13.00 3.15 -6.98
N PRO A 38 -13.54 3.02 -5.74
CA PRO A 38 -14.76 2.25 -5.53
C PRO A 38 -15.91 2.88 -6.33
N GLU A 39 -16.83 2.03 -6.79
CA GLU A 39 -18.06 2.49 -7.40
C GLU A 39 -18.82 3.38 -6.41
N GLU A 40 -19.34 4.51 -6.90
CA GLU A 40 -20.08 5.43 -6.06
C GLU A 40 -21.35 4.71 -5.56
N PRO A 41 -21.60 4.68 -4.24
CA PRO A 41 -22.74 3.95 -3.71
C PRO A 41 -24.06 4.52 -4.25
N GLU A 42 -24.99 3.63 -4.61
CA GLU A 42 -26.31 4.03 -5.09
C GLU A 42 -26.98 4.98 -4.09
N GLY A 43 -27.48 6.11 -4.60
CA GLY A 43 -28.17 7.11 -3.78
C GLY A 43 -27.26 8.10 -3.03
N LEU A 44 -25.93 8.02 -3.16
CA LEU A 44 -25.02 8.99 -2.52
C LEU A 44 -25.34 10.43 -2.95
N ALA A 45 -25.53 10.66 -4.26
CA ALA A 45 -25.91 11.96 -4.79
C ALA A 45 -27.25 12.47 -4.24
N ALA A 46 -28.25 11.59 -4.11
CA ALA A 46 -29.56 11.94 -3.55
C ALA A 46 -29.47 12.27 -2.05
N PHE A 47 -28.68 11.51 -1.30
CA PHE A 47 -28.40 11.78 0.11
C PHE A 47 -27.67 13.12 0.31
N ALA A 48 -26.63 13.37 -0.49
CA ALA A 48 -25.83 14.60 -0.42
C ALA A 48 -26.67 15.84 -0.74
N ASN A 49 -27.53 15.77 -1.76
CA ASN A 49 -28.44 16.88 -2.09
C ASN A 49 -29.46 17.15 -0.99
N LYS A 50 -29.96 16.11 -0.31
CA LYS A 50 -30.93 16.26 0.79
C LYS A 50 -30.35 16.91 2.04
N HIS A 51 -29.04 16.74 2.29
CA HIS A 51 -28.37 17.23 3.51
C HIS A 51 -27.40 18.38 3.23
N ARG A 52 -27.44 18.96 2.03
CA ARG A 52 -26.70 20.15 1.69
C ARG A 52 -27.35 21.33 2.43
N VAL A 53 -26.85 21.62 3.63
CA VAL A 53 -27.27 22.78 4.43
C VAL A 53 -26.89 24.03 3.64
N SER A 54 -27.90 24.83 3.30
CA SER A 54 -27.76 26.18 2.74
C SER A 54 -27.23 27.15 3.78
#